data_AF-V9TKD2-F1
#
_entry.id   AF-V9TKD2-F1
#
_cell.length_a   1.000
_cell.length_b   1.000
_cell.length_c   1.000
_cell.angle_alpha   90.00
_cell.angle_beta   90.00
_cell.angle_gamma   90.00
#
_symmetry.space_group_name_H-M   'P 1'
#
loop_
_entity.id
_entity.type
_entity.pdbx_description
1 polymer ?
#
loop_
_entity_poly.entity_id
_entity_poly.type
_entity_poly.pdbx_seq_one_letter_code
_entity_poly.pdbx_strand_id
1 'polypeptide(L)'
;LAVPKKTGPKGPRYARRPRPRPPSTAFSSTSPEINIPSINSSSTASPPCPKMFIESPRMTDAVIRWCLDAYFKHKYPLTPILHRPYLEQTPRSTEQYGLITACCAVIALSPEILPPCPIEDNFTIPSTDFLIAETLRAREYCNLIEHPSLMHIQTSFFLHAAFFSMNKDNSAWYYLQEAITMLQTLRLHEETTYTDDDASDHVFVKYAQRMFWVLFITERAYALQRNRPIRLQDTLKLPDVDPTSSDAEILRGFLDLISLFRPFGQDFISQWNSPTSSTSAGFANLFRLQYLLKHSLPNLSNHSQVQQADLLISRQWLKIIVWKLCASKRVLSTANSEDVMSLHYPASIARDIVMVSQLLPTQAFEANGIGDCEKVFDVGCSLADLLSLVPLEYQGSTIDVGVIDTLMETVKIGGTRFGGSYRHLDILVGKASGCLLMNVDRSLPPPDDGNQDNMEEI
;
A
#
# COMPACT_ATOMS: atom_id res chain seq x y z
N LEU A 1 42.00 -36.19 -31.73
CA LEU A 1 41.17 -37.07 -32.59
C LEU A 1 39.71 -36.65 -32.41
N ALA A 2 38.98 -36.53 -33.52
CA ALA A 2 37.86 -35.61 -33.73
C ALA A 2 36.47 -36.13 -33.26
N VAL A 3 35.58 -35.15 -32.98
CA VAL A 3 34.15 -35.27 -32.63
C VAL A 3 33.28 -35.44 -33.88
N PRO A 4 32.22 -36.28 -33.89
CA PRO A 4 31.27 -36.34 -35.00
C PRO A 4 30.11 -35.32 -34.83
N LYS A 5 29.87 -34.54 -35.89
CA LYS A 5 28.76 -33.60 -36.07
C LYS A 5 27.47 -34.33 -36.49
N LYS A 6 26.31 -33.89 -36.00
CA LYS A 6 25.01 -34.14 -36.66
C LYS A 6 24.37 -32.83 -37.12
N THR A 7 23.92 -32.87 -38.37
CA THR A 7 23.48 -31.77 -39.24
C THR A 7 21.98 -31.52 -39.12
N GLY A 8 21.57 -30.25 -39.02
CA GLY A 8 20.17 -29.83 -39.09
C GLY A 8 19.61 -29.73 -40.53
N PRO A 9 18.31 -29.47 -40.70
CA PRO A 9 17.70 -29.31 -42.02
C PRO A 9 17.94 -27.92 -42.61
N LYS A 10 18.22 -27.87 -43.93
CA LYS A 10 18.45 -26.68 -44.75
C LYS A 10 17.16 -26.25 -45.47
N GLY A 11 16.86 -24.96 -45.46
CA GLY A 11 15.85 -24.29 -46.31
C GLY A 11 16.16 -22.78 -46.43
N PRO A 12 15.87 -22.12 -47.57
CA PRO A 12 16.63 -20.94 -48.03
C PRO A 12 16.18 -19.60 -47.42
N ARG A 13 17.17 -18.76 -47.09
CA ARG A 13 17.02 -17.35 -46.67
C ARG A 13 16.97 -16.45 -47.91
N TYR A 14 15.88 -15.71 -48.09
CA TYR A 14 15.86 -14.56 -49.01
C TYR A 14 16.31 -13.29 -48.27
N ALA A 15 17.43 -12.73 -48.71
CA ALA A 15 17.93 -11.43 -48.30
C ALA A 15 17.11 -10.31 -48.98
N ARG A 16 16.66 -9.31 -48.22
CA ARG A 16 16.17 -8.03 -48.78
C ARG A 16 17.21 -6.94 -48.55
N ARG A 17 17.82 -6.49 -49.65
CA ARG A 17 18.62 -5.26 -49.79
C ARG A 17 17.70 -4.05 -50.06
N PRO A 18 18.17 -2.80 -49.85
CA PRO A 18 17.34 -1.60 -49.75
C PRO A 18 16.85 -1.09 -51.11
N ARG A 19 15.69 -0.41 -51.13
CA ARG A 19 15.06 0.14 -52.34
C ARG A 19 15.78 1.42 -52.85
N PRO A 20 15.97 1.59 -54.17
CA PRO A 20 16.51 2.80 -54.79
C PRO A 20 15.46 3.91 -55.00
N ARG A 21 15.92 5.17 -54.99
CA ARG A 21 15.14 6.38 -55.33
C ARG A 21 14.68 6.36 -56.79
N PRO A 22 13.46 6.81 -57.13
CA PRO A 22 13.04 7.02 -58.51
C PRO A 22 13.50 8.40 -59.06
N PRO A 23 13.60 8.54 -60.39
CA PRO A 23 14.22 9.69 -61.06
C PRO A 23 13.26 10.88 -61.27
N SER A 24 13.85 12.06 -61.43
CA SER A 24 13.19 13.32 -61.78
C SER A 24 12.68 13.34 -63.22
N THR A 25 11.43 13.74 -63.42
CA THR A 25 10.92 14.25 -64.71
C THR A 25 9.96 15.40 -64.46
N ALA A 26 10.27 16.55 -65.06
CA ALA A 26 9.51 17.77 -65.03
C ALA A 26 8.36 17.71 -66.04
N PHE A 27 7.17 18.19 -65.67
CA PHE A 27 6.19 18.72 -66.62
C PHE A 27 5.39 19.87 -66.03
N SER A 28 5.02 20.76 -66.95
CA SER A 28 4.67 22.17 -66.85
C SER A 28 3.25 22.49 -66.34
N SER A 29 3.16 23.67 -65.72
CA SER A 29 2.04 24.61 -65.58
C SER A 29 0.70 24.30 -66.28
N THR A 30 -0.38 24.30 -65.50
CA THR A 30 -1.63 25.05 -65.75
C THR A 30 -2.51 25.01 -64.50
N SER A 31 -2.91 26.18 -64.00
CA SER A 31 -3.77 26.37 -62.83
C SER A 31 -5.26 26.32 -63.22
N PRO A 32 -6.16 25.92 -62.30
CA PRO A 32 -7.50 26.45 -62.27
C PRO A 32 -7.78 27.22 -60.96
N GLU A 33 -8.36 28.39 -61.12
CA GLU A 33 -8.85 29.30 -60.08
C GLU A 33 -9.96 28.67 -59.24
N ILE A 34 -9.90 28.85 -57.91
CA ILE A 34 -11.09 28.80 -57.04
C ILE A 34 -11.02 29.99 -56.07
N ASN A 35 -12.08 30.79 -56.11
CA ASN A 35 -12.33 32.04 -55.39
C ASN A 35 -12.18 31.94 -53.86
N ILE A 36 -11.47 32.90 -53.27
CA ILE A 36 -11.41 33.17 -51.83
C ILE A 36 -12.38 34.32 -51.52
N PRO A 37 -13.32 34.19 -50.57
CA PRO A 37 -14.04 35.34 -50.04
C PRO A 37 -13.14 36.09 -49.05
N SER A 38 -13.00 37.39 -49.29
CA SER A 38 -12.27 38.35 -48.47
C SER A 38 -12.98 38.54 -47.12
N ILE A 39 -12.30 38.21 -46.02
CA ILE A 39 -12.68 38.70 -44.68
C ILE A 39 -11.53 39.58 -44.17
N ASN A 40 -11.92 40.81 -43.85
CA ASN A 40 -11.07 41.89 -43.38
C ASN A 40 -10.22 41.50 -42.17
N SER A 41 -8.97 41.97 -42.23
CA SER A 41 -7.98 42.00 -41.17
C SER A 41 -8.42 42.85 -39.97
N SER A 42 -8.34 42.29 -38.76
CA SER A 42 -7.56 42.86 -37.64
C SER A 42 -7.80 42.06 -36.34
N SER A 43 -6.94 41.09 -36.07
CA SER A 43 -6.63 40.70 -34.69
C SER A 43 -5.26 40.02 -34.69
N THR A 44 -4.22 40.82 -34.45
CA THR A 44 -2.95 40.31 -33.93
C THR A 44 -3.23 39.71 -32.56
N ALA A 45 -3.59 38.42 -32.54
CA ALA A 45 -3.60 37.66 -31.31
C ALA A 45 -2.14 37.48 -30.89
N SER A 46 -1.73 38.23 -29.86
CA SER A 46 -0.55 37.91 -29.08
C SER A 46 -0.57 36.43 -28.70
N PRO A 47 0.59 35.75 -28.61
CA PRO A 47 0.61 34.40 -28.05
C PRO A 47 -0.08 34.44 -26.68
N PRO A 48 -0.96 33.48 -26.35
CA PRO A 48 -1.63 33.48 -25.06
C PRO A 48 -0.57 33.53 -23.97
N CYS A 49 -0.59 34.60 -23.18
CA CYS A 49 0.22 34.70 -21.98
C CYS A 49 0.00 33.40 -21.18
N PRO A 50 1.06 32.70 -20.70
CA PRO A 50 0.87 31.49 -19.91
C PRO A 50 -0.08 31.85 -18.76
N LYS A 51 -1.24 31.19 -18.72
CA LYS A 51 -2.25 31.45 -17.69
C LYS A 51 -1.55 31.25 -16.35
N MET A 52 -1.36 32.34 -15.59
CA MET A 52 -0.76 32.25 -14.27
C MET A 52 -1.70 31.42 -13.39
N PHE A 53 -1.14 30.44 -12.68
CA PHE A 53 -1.92 29.64 -11.75
C PHE A 53 -2.40 30.52 -10.60
N ILE A 54 -3.68 30.39 -10.24
CA ILE A 54 -4.30 31.09 -9.10
C ILE A 54 -4.84 30.03 -8.15
N GLU A 55 -4.50 30.14 -6.86
CA GLU A 55 -4.99 29.26 -5.80
C GLU A 55 -6.49 29.44 -5.59
N SER A 56 -7.21 28.35 -5.26
CA SER A 56 -8.62 28.48 -4.93
C SER A 56 -8.84 29.25 -3.62
N PRO A 57 -9.80 30.20 -3.57
CA PRO A 57 -10.11 30.94 -2.35
C PRO A 57 -10.64 30.06 -1.21
N ARG A 58 -11.03 28.81 -1.50
CA ARG A 58 -11.42 27.82 -0.48
C ARG A 58 -10.24 27.23 0.28
N MET A 59 -9.03 27.34 -0.27
CA MET A 59 -7.78 26.91 0.37
C MET A 59 -7.16 28.10 1.11
N THR A 60 -7.83 28.53 2.19
CA THR A 60 -7.30 29.62 3.03
C THR A 60 -6.05 29.17 3.80
N ASP A 61 -5.21 30.12 4.21
CA ASP A 61 -4.04 29.80 5.03
C ASP A 61 -4.40 29.11 6.36
N ALA A 62 -5.61 29.36 6.88
CA ALA A 62 -6.14 28.65 8.05
C ALA A 62 -6.35 27.16 7.75
N VAL A 63 -7.01 26.82 6.63
CA VAL A 63 -7.24 25.43 6.21
C VAL A 63 -5.92 24.71 5.98
N ILE A 64 -4.99 25.36 5.27
CA ILE A 64 -3.67 24.81 4.98
C ILE A 64 -2.92 24.51 6.27
N ARG A 65 -2.79 25.50 7.17
CA ARG A 65 -2.06 25.34 8.44
C ARG A 65 -2.66 24.23 9.28
N TRP A 66 -3.98 24.20 9.42
CA TRP A 66 -4.69 23.20 10.19
C TRP A 66 -4.46 21.78 9.64
N CYS A 67 -4.49 21.60 8.31
CA CYS A 67 -4.22 20.29 7.69
C CYS A 67 -2.74 19.87 7.86
N LEU A 68 -1.80 20.80 7.72
CA LEU A 68 -0.38 20.53 7.93
C LEU A 68 -0.11 20.17 9.40
N ASP A 69 -0.71 20.87 10.36
CA ASP A 69 -0.60 20.53 11.79
C ASP A 69 -1.13 19.13 12.08
N ALA A 70 -2.29 18.77 11.52
CA ALA A 70 -2.84 17.42 11.64
C ALA A 70 -1.91 16.36 11.03
N TYR A 71 -1.35 16.62 9.84
CA TYR A 71 -0.39 15.72 9.19
C TYR A 71 0.87 15.51 10.03
N PHE A 72 1.54 16.59 10.44
CA PHE A 72 2.80 16.50 11.19
C PHE A 72 2.62 15.85 12.56
N LYS A 73 1.44 16.00 13.17
CA LYS A 73 1.13 15.39 14.46
C LYS A 73 0.79 13.90 14.34
N HIS A 74 -0.03 13.52 13.36
CA HIS A 74 -0.68 12.20 13.34
C HIS A 74 -0.21 11.26 12.24
N LYS A 75 0.25 11.77 11.09
CA LYS A 75 0.63 10.95 9.91
C LYS A 75 2.13 10.94 9.67
N TYR A 76 2.84 12.03 9.98
CA TYR A 76 4.28 12.13 9.79
C TYR A 76 5.10 11.07 10.54
N PRO A 77 4.71 10.60 11.75
CA PRO A 77 5.38 9.45 12.39
C PRO A 77 5.35 8.14 11.58
N LEU A 78 4.40 7.99 10.66
CA LEU A 78 4.22 6.83 9.79
C LEU A 78 4.83 7.07 8.40
N THR A 79 4.68 8.29 7.87
CA THR A 79 5.17 8.68 6.54
C THR A 79 6.02 9.95 6.63
N PRO A 80 7.29 9.88 7.07
CA PRO A 80 8.11 11.07 7.37
C PRO A 80 8.69 11.77 6.12
N ILE A 81 7.88 12.02 5.11
CA ILE A 81 8.31 12.42 3.76
C ILE A 81 8.28 13.92 3.46
N LEU A 82 7.78 14.76 4.38
CA LEU A 82 7.61 16.20 4.13
C LEU A 82 8.48 17.08 5.02
N HIS A 83 9.05 18.14 4.45
CA HIS A 83 9.74 19.18 5.19
C HIS A 83 8.81 20.35 5.52
N ARG A 84 8.47 20.53 6.80
CA ARG A 84 7.50 21.55 7.24
C ARG A 84 7.86 22.98 6.79
N PRO A 85 9.10 23.47 6.99
CA PRO A 85 9.48 24.83 6.56
C PRO A 85 9.28 25.07 5.06
N TYR A 86 9.49 24.06 4.20
CA TYR A 86 9.25 24.23 2.76
C TYR A 86 7.77 24.36 2.43
N LEU A 87 6.84 23.78 3.21
CA LEU A 87 5.40 23.86 2.93
C LEU A 87 4.76 25.16 3.47
N GLU A 88 5.40 25.79 4.44
CA GLU A 88 4.93 27.05 5.05
C GLU A 88 5.47 28.31 4.34
N GLN A 89 6.41 28.16 3.39
CA GLN A 89 6.96 29.27 2.62
C GLN A 89 5.91 29.96 1.74
N THR A 90 5.99 31.29 1.66
CA THR A 90 5.15 32.15 0.81
C THR A 90 6.03 33.14 0.02
N PRO A 91 5.70 33.50 -1.24
CA PRO A 91 4.59 32.96 -2.05
C PRO A 91 4.81 31.49 -2.43
N ARG A 92 3.71 30.75 -2.62
CA ARG A 92 3.79 29.32 -2.93
C ARG A 92 4.00 29.06 -4.42
N SER A 93 4.77 28.04 -4.75
CA SER A 93 4.82 27.53 -6.13
C SER A 93 3.60 26.67 -6.44
N THR A 94 3.26 26.50 -7.71
CA THR A 94 2.14 25.64 -8.11
C THR A 94 2.36 24.18 -7.71
N GLU A 95 3.60 23.69 -7.76
CA GLU A 95 3.96 22.35 -7.27
C GLU A 95 3.71 22.19 -5.77
N GLN A 96 4.15 23.18 -4.98
CA GLN A 96 3.96 23.21 -3.53
C GLN A 96 2.46 23.26 -3.18
N TYR A 97 1.67 24.06 -3.90
CA TYR A 97 0.22 24.10 -3.73
C TYR A 97 -0.46 22.76 -4.06
N GLY A 98 -0.07 22.11 -5.16
CA GLY A 98 -0.53 20.76 -5.51
C GLY A 98 -0.23 19.73 -4.42
N LEU A 99 0.98 19.78 -3.86
CA LEU A 99 1.37 18.90 -2.75
C LEU A 99 0.55 19.15 -1.49
N ILE A 100 0.35 20.42 -1.12
CA ILE A 100 -0.43 20.82 0.06
C ILE A 100 -1.89 20.35 -0.08
N THR A 101 -2.53 20.60 -1.22
CA THR A 101 -3.92 20.18 -1.45
C THR A 101 -4.07 18.65 -1.42
N ALA A 102 -3.08 17.90 -1.92
CA ALA A 102 -3.09 16.45 -1.88
C ALA A 102 -2.97 15.92 -0.43
N CYS A 103 -2.07 16.52 0.36
CA CYS A 103 -1.95 16.24 1.78
C CYS A 103 -3.26 16.54 2.53
N CYS A 104 -3.87 17.70 2.25
CA CYS A 104 -5.17 18.06 2.83
C CYS A 104 -6.26 17.03 2.49
N ALA A 105 -6.28 16.47 1.27
CA ALA A 105 -7.24 15.45 0.88
C ALA A 105 -7.15 14.18 1.75
N VAL A 106 -5.93 13.74 2.07
CA VAL A 106 -5.69 12.58 2.96
C VAL A 106 -6.10 12.88 4.40
N ILE A 107 -5.86 14.10 4.87
CA ILE A 107 -6.31 14.54 6.21
C ILE A 107 -7.83 14.61 6.28
N ALA A 108 -8.50 15.16 5.27
CA ALA A 108 -9.97 15.18 5.19
C ALA A 108 -10.60 13.78 5.17
N LEU A 109 -9.86 12.75 4.75
CA LEU A 109 -10.26 11.34 4.77
C LEU A 109 -9.99 10.62 6.10
N SER A 110 -9.39 11.29 7.08
CA SER A 110 -9.07 10.72 8.40
C SER A 110 -9.74 11.50 9.53
N PRO A 111 -11.10 11.60 9.57
CA PRO A 111 -11.82 12.43 10.54
C PRO A 111 -11.55 12.09 12.01
N GLU A 112 -11.18 10.84 12.30
CA GLU A 112 -10.97 10.31 13.65
C GLU A 112 -9.75 10.93 14.34
N ILE A 113 -8.75 11.36 13.57
CA ILE A 113 -7.52 11.99 14.08
C ILE A 113 -7.53 13.51 13.98
N LEU A 114 -8.62 14.11 13.50
CA LEU A 114 -8.70 15.54 13.32
C LEU A 114 -8.82 16.23 14.70
N PRO A 115 -8.01 17.26 14.97
CA PRO A 115 -8.27 18.10 16.13
C PRO A 115 -9.64 18.80 15.99
N PRO A 116 -10.25 19.28 17.09
CA PRO A 116 -11.47 20.08 16.99
C PRO A 116 -11.27 21.21 16.00
N CYS A 117 -12.21 21.40 15.07
CA CYS A 117 -12.17 22.54 14.17
C CYS A 117 -12.18 23.83 15.01
N PRO A 118 -11.37 24.84 14.65
CA PRO A 118 -11.43 26.15 15.29
C PRO A 118 -12.88 26.67 15.27
N ILE A 119 -13.35 27.12 16.43
CA ILE A 119 -14.72 27.65 16.59
C ILE A 119 -14.84 29.05 15.94
N GLU A 120 -13.72 29.72 15.71
CA GLU A 120 -13.67 31.07 15.14
C GLU A 120 -13.69 31.02 13.59
N ASP A 121 -14.57 31.84 13.00
CA ASP A 121 -14.76 32.15 11.57
C ASP A 121 -15.02 30.98 10.59
N ASN A 122 -16.28 30.53 10.44
CA ASN A 122 -16.79 29.73 9.31
C ASN A 122 -15.81 28.65 8.77
N PHE A 123 -14.99 28.06 9.65
CA PHE A 123 -13.88 27.20 9.26
C PHE A 123 -14.45 25.88 8.78
N THR A 124 -14.39 25.65 7.47
CA THR A 124 -14.88 24.42 6.85
C THR A 124 -13.80 23.86 5.95
N ILE A 125 -13.31 22.68 6.29
CA ILE A 125 -12.39 21.93 5.44
C ILE A 125 -13.13 21.58 4.15
N PRO A 126 -12.58 21.89 2.96
CA PRO A 126 -13.20 21.49 1.71
C PRO A 126 -13.34 19.96 1.61
N SER A 127 -14.40 19.50 0.92
CA SER A 127 -14.62 18.07 0.69
C SER A 127 -13.42 17.42 -0.01
N THR A 128 -13.15 16.14 0.28
CA THR A 128 -12.08 15.37 -0.36
C THR A 128 -12.12 15.42 -1.89
N ASP A 129 -13.30 15.30 -2.51
CA ASP A 129 -13.42 15.37 -3.98
C ASP A 129 -12.96 16.72 -4.54
N PHE A 130 -13.24 17.81 -3.83
CA PHE A 130 -12.74 19.14 -4.17
C PHE A 130 -11.22 19.22 -4.02
N LEU A 131 -10.67 18.72 -2.91
CA LEU A 131 -9.22 18.75 -2.65
C LEU A 131 -8.44 17.95 -3.72
N ILE A 132 -8.94 16.77 -4.08
CA ILE A 132 -8.36 15.95 -5.17
C ILE A 132 -8.45 16.69 -6.51
N ALA A 133 -9.62 17.25 -6.85
CA ALA A 133 -9.78 18.00 -8.09
C ALA A 133 -8.84 19.20 -8.15
N GLU A 134 -8.65 19.89 -7.03
CA GLU A 134 -7.76 21.05 -6.93
C GLU A 134 -6.28 20.67 -7.05
N THR A 135 -5.87 19.54 -6.45
CA THR A 135 -4.53 18.96 -6.68
C THR A 135 -4.30 18.67 -8.16
N LEU A 136 -5.25 18.01 -8.83
CA LEU A 136 -5.12 17.67 -10.25
C LEU A 136 -5.08 18.93 -11.12
N ARG A 137 -5.90 19.94 -10.81
CA ARG A 137 -5.88 21.25 -11.48
C ARG A 137 -4.54 21.94 -11.35
N ALA A 138 -3.91 21.91 -10.17
CA ALA A 138 -2.57 22.48 -9.99
C ALA A 138 -1.52 21.77 -10.86
N ARG A 139 -1.58 20.43 -10.92
CA ARG A 139 -0.64 19.62 -11.69
C ARG A 139 -0.67 19.89 -13.19
N GLU A 140 -1.79 20.32 -13.75
CA GLU A 140 -1.91 20.71 -15.17
C GLU A 140 -0.96 21.88 -15.55
N TYR A 141 -0.47 22.64 -14.58
CA TYR A 141 0.41 23.79 -14.78
C TYR A 141 1.91 23.49 -14.56
N CYS A 142 2.27 22.28 -14.09
CA CYS A 142 3.65 21.98 -13.67
C CYS A 142 4.49 21.21 -14.70
N ASN A 143 3.92 20.75 -15.81
CA ASN A 143 4.61 19.92 -16.82
C ASN A 143 5.41 18.72 -16.22
N LEU A 144 4.81 18.04 -15.24
CA LEU A 144 5.47 17.03 -14.40
C LEU A 144 6.02 15.81 -15.15
N ILE A 145 5.57 15.57 -16.39
CA ILE A 145 6.06 14.46 -17.22
C ILE A 145 7.48 14.77 -17.70
N GLU A 146 7.72 15.99 -18.19
CA GLU A 146 9.03 16.41 -18.71
C GLU A 146 9.96 16.89 -17.59
N HIS A 147 9.37 17.44 -16.52
CA HIS A 147 10.12 18.01 -15.39
C HIS A 147 9.60 17.46 -14.04
N PRO A 148 9.78 16.16 -13.76
CA PRO A 148 9.41 15.60 -12.47
C PRO A 148 10.26 16.22 -11.35
N SER A 149 9.67 16.29 -10.16
CA SER A 149 10.34 16.79 -8.95
C SER A 149 9.98 15.89 -7.77
N LEU A 150 10.70 16.02 -6.64
CA LEU A 150 10.35 15.30 -5.41
C LEU A 150 8.91 15.64 -4.95
N MET A 151 8.48 16.89 -5.12
CA MET A 151 7.11 17.30 -4.78
C MET A 151 6.07 16.61 -5.67
N HIS A 152 6.36 16.39 -6.95
CA HIS A 152 5.47 15.62 -7.83
C HIS A 152 5.33 14.16 -7.39
N ILE A 153 6.43 13.54 -6.94
CA ILE A 153 6.43 12.17 -6.37
C ILE A 153 5.58 12.11 -5.10
N GLN A 154 5.81 13.03 -4.17
CA GLN A 154 5.05 13.13 -2.91
C GLN A 154 3.56 13.40 -3.16
N THR A 155 3.24 14.28 -4.12
CA THR A 155 1.85 14.58 -4.51
C THR A 155 1.14 13.33 -5.04
N SER A 156 1.83 12.56 -5.89
CA SER A 156 1.29 11.31 -6.44
C SER A 156 1.12 10.24 -5.37
N PHE A 157 2.03 10.17 -4.40
CA PHE A 157 1.87 9.32 -3.22
C PHE A 157 0.63 9.69 -2.38
N PHE A 158 0.37 10.98 -2.15
CA PHE A 158 -0.85 11.40 -1.44
C PHE A 158 -2.12 11.14 -2.22
N LEU A 159 -2.10 11.30 -3.56
CA LEU A 159 -3.22 10.89 -4.41
C LEU A 159 -3.46 9.38 -4.30
N HIS A 160 -2.41 8.55 -4.34
CA HIS A 160 -2.51 7.12 -4.08
C HIS A 160 -3.21 6.85 -2.74
N ALA A 161 -2.75 7.46 -1.64
CA ALA A 161 -3.31 7.27 -0.31
C ALA A 161 -4.78 7.70 -0.25
N ALA A 162 -5.14 8.82 -0.87
CA ALA A 162 -6.53 9.28 -0.93
C ALA A 162 -7.43 8.30 -1.69
N PHE A 163 -7.01 7.86 -2.89
CA PHE A 163 -7.78 6.90 -3.68
C PHE A 163 -7.86 5.52 -3.02
N PHE A 164 -6.81 5.11 -2.29
CA PHE A 164 -6.81 3.87 -1.51
C PHE A 164 -7.86 3.92 -0.40
N SER A 165 -7.90 4.99 0.40
CA SER A 165 -8.93 5.19 1.43
C SER A 165 -10.35 5.27 0.88
N MET A 166 -10.51 5.69 -0.38
CA MET A 166 -11.79 5.69 -1.07
C MET A 166 -12.17 4.34 -1.70
N ASN A 167 -11.36 3.28 -1.54
CA ASN A 167 -11.50 1.97 -2.19
C ASN A 167 -11.49 2.05 -3.74
N LYS A 168 -10.79 3.03 -4.32
CA LYS A 168 -10.64 3.20 -5.77
C LYS A 168 -9.33 2.54 -6.20
N ASP A 169 -9.26 1.21 -6.14
CA ASP A 169 -8.02 0.42 -6.31
C ASP A 169 -7.25 0.72 -7.60
N ASN A 170 -7.93 0.87 -8.74
CA ASN A 170 -7.25 1.17 -10.01
C ASN A 170 -6.60 2.57 -9.98
N SER A 171 -7.27 3.56 -9.40
CA SER A 171 -6.71 4.90 -9.24
C SER A 171 -5.56 4.90 -8.24
N ALA A 172 -5.73 4.23 -7.10
CA ALA A 172 -4.67 4.07 -6.11
C ALA A 172 -3.41 3.44 -6.73
N TRP A 173 -3.59 2.35 -7.49
CA TRP A 173 -2.49 1.69 -8.19
C TRP A 173 -1.82 2.60 -9.23
N TYR A 174 -2.62 3.32 -10.03
CA TYR A 174 -2.09 4.27 -11.03
C TYR A 174 -1.17 5.31 -10.38
N TYR A 175 -1.63 5.99 -9.32
CA TYR A 175 -0.85 7.05 -8.68
C TYR A 175 0.38 6.54 -7.93
N LEU A 176 0.34 5.31 -7.39
CA LEU A 176 1.52 4.67 -6.82
C LEU A 176 2.57 4.42 -7.90
N GLN A 177 2.16 3.89 -9.04
CA GLN A 177 3.06 3.62 -10.17
C GLN A 177 3.56 4.91 -10.83
N GLU A 178 2.76 5.97 -10.85
CA GLU A 178 3.18 7.31 -11.29
C GLU A 178 4.29 7.85 -10.39
N ALA A 179 4.13 7.78 -9.06
CA ALA A 179 5.14 8.18 -8.09
C ALA A 179 6.46 7.40 -8.27
N ILE A 180 6.37 6.07 -8.40
CA ILE A 180 7.54 5.19 -8.62
C ILE A 180 8.22 5.51 -9.96
N THR A 181 7.45 5.78 -11.01
CA THR A 181 8.00 6.11 -12.33
C THR A 181 8.77 7.42 -12.27
N MET A 182 8.22 8.48 -11.67
CA MET A 182 8.93 9.75 -11.51
C MET A 182 10.18 9.61 -10.62
N LEU A 183 10.10 8.80 -9.55
CA LEU A 183 11.24 8.49 -8.70
C LEU A 183 12.38 7.83 -9.48
N GLN A 184 12.04 6.90 -10.39
CA GLN A 184 13.00 6.23 -11.25
C GLN A 184 13.55 7.17 -12.33
N THR A 185 12.73 8.04 -12.92
CA THR A 185 13.16 9.07 -13.87
C THR A 185 14.20 10.01 -13.24
N LEU A 186 14.02 10.38 -11.98
CA LEU A 186 14.97 11.19 -11.22
C LEU A 186 16.15 10.39 -10.63
N ARG A 187 16.22 9.08 -10.88
CA ARG A 187 17.27 8.16 -10.37
C ARG A 187 17.44 8.20 -8.85
N LEU A 188 16.39 8.58 -8.10
CA LEU A 188 16.43 8.66 -6.63
C LEU A 188 16.43 7.27 -5.95
N HIS A 189 16.38 6.20 -6.73
CA HIS A 189 16.55 4.81 -6.29
C HIS A 189 18.01 4.34 -6.38
N GLU A 190 18.92 5.19 -6.84
CA GLU A 190 20.34 4.86 -7.01
C GLU A 190 21.20 5.62 -6.00
N GLU A 191 22.09 4.91 -5.31
CA GLU A 191 23.04 5.51 -4.35
C GLU A 191 23.92 6.59 -5.00
N THR A 192 24.32 6.40 -6.26
CA THR A 192 25.19 7.32 -6.99
C THR A 192 24.58 8.70 -7.22
N THR A 193 23.25 8.83 -7.10
CA THR A 193 22.55 10.11 -7.20
C THR A 193 22.84 11.02 -6.00
N TYR A 194 23.32 10.44 -4.89
CA TYR A 194 23.57 11.15 -3.63
C TYR A 194 25.06 11.34 -3.29
N THR A 195 25.98 10.84 -4.12
CA THR A 195 27.43 10.84 -3.83
C THR A 195 28.17 12.10 -4.28
N ASP A 196 27.52 13.04 -4.98
CA ASP A 196 28.14 14.33 -5.33
C ASP A 196 28.14 15.25 -4.08
N ASP A 197 29.28 15.22 -3.38
CA ASP A 197 29.49 15.77 -2.02
C ASP A 197 29.49 17.31 -1.94
N ASP A 198 29.66 18.05 -3.05
CA ASP A 198 29.85 19.51 -3.00
C ASP A 198 28.57 20.34 -3.29
N ALA A 199 27.44 19.72 -3.66
CA ALA A 199 26.25 20.47 -4.14
C ALA A 199 24.87 19.92 -3.74
N SER A 200 24.80 18.81 -3.01
CA SER A 200 23.51 18.16 -2.71
C SER A 200 22.86 18.77 -1.46
N ASP A 201 21.70 19.41 -1.61
CA ASP A 201 20.88 19.89 -0.49
C ASP A 201 20.55 18.73 0.46
N HIS A 202 21.13 18.72 1.66
CA HIS A 202 20.93 17.67 2.66
C HIS A 202 19.45 17.44 2.99
N VAL A 203 18.62 18.48 2.92
CA VAL A 203 17.18 18.37 3.15
C VAL A 203 16.52 17.60 2.00
N PHE A 204 16.87 17.92 0.75
CA PHE A 204 16.41 17.17 -0.41
C PHE A 204 16.81 15.69 -0.31
N VAL A 205 18.08 15.38 -0.05
CA VAL A 205 18.59 13.99 0.06
C VAL A 205 17.81 13.22 1.11
N LYS A 206 17.64 13.81 2.30
CA LYS A 206 16.90 13.22 3.42
C LYS A 206 15.48 12.82 3.01
N TYR A 207 14.72 13.73 2.39
CA TYR A 207 13.33 13.44 2.04
C TYR A 207 13.18 12.60 0.77
N ALA A 208 14.14 12.64 -0.17
CA ALA A 208 14.18 11.75 -1.32
C ALA A 208 14.38 10.28 -0.91
N GLN A 209 15.35 10.02 -0.01
CA GLN A 209 15.59 8.67 0.53
C GLN A 209 14.38 8.15 1.32
N ARG A 210 13.78 9.00 2.17
CA ARG A 210 12.55 8.63 2.89
C ARG A 210 11.40 8.33 1.95
N MET A 211 11.24 9.11 0.88
CA MET A 211 10.20 8.89 -0.13
C MET A 211 10.40 7.55 -0.85
N PHE A 212 11.63 7.20 -1.23
CA PHE A 212 11.95 5.88 -1.79
C PHE A 212 11.50 4.76 -0.87
N TRP A 213 11.85 4.83 0.41
CA TRP A 213 11.54 3.77 1.37
C TRP A 213 10.04 3.68 1.69
N VAL A 214 9.32 4.81 1.74
CA VAL A 214 7.86 4.81 1.85
C VAL A 214 7.22 4.14 0.63
N LEU A 215 7.67 4.45 -0.59
CA LEU A 215 7.17 3.79 -1.81
C LEU A 215 7.54 2.31 -1.83
N PHE A 216 8.73 1.94 -1.36
CA PHE A 216 9.20 0.55 -1.29
C PHE A 216 8.29 -0.32 -0.42
N ILE A 217 7.92 0.18 0.77
CA ILE A 217 7.00 -0.48 1.70
C ILE A 217 5.58 -0.52 1.09
N THR A 218 5.10 0.62 0.61
CA THR A 218 3.73 0.76 0.07
C THR A 218 3.50 -0.13 -1.15
N GLU A 219 4.47 -0.21 -2.06
CA GLU A 219 4.38 -1.09 -3.25
C GLU A 219 4.28 -2.55 -2.86
N ARG A 220 5.06 -3.01 -1.87
CA ARG A 220 5.03 -4.40 -1.39
C ARG A 220 3.75 -4.73 -0.67
N ALA A 221 3.29 -3.85 0.22
CA ALA A 221 2.01 -4.03 0.90
C ALA A 221 0.87 -4.16 -0.13
N TYR A 222 0.81 -3.24 -1.09
CA TYR A 222 -0.22 -3.24 -2.13
C TYR A 222 -0.12 -4.47 -3.05
N ALA A 223 1.10 -4.89 -3.41
CA ALA A 223 1.35 -6.09 -4.21
C ALA A 223 0.83 -7.36 -3.52
N LEU A 224 1.08 -7.51 -2.22
CA LEU A 224 0.59 -8.63 -1.43
C LEU A 224 -0.94 -8.61 -1.29
N GLN A 225 -1.53 -7.46 -1.04
CA GLN A 225 -2.98 -7.31 -0.86
C GLN A 225 -3.77 -7.52 -2.15
N ARG A 226 -3.24 -7.07 -3.29
CA ARG A 226 -3.99 -7.01 -4.57
C ARG A 226 -3.40 -7.87 -5.68
N ASN A 227 -2.45 -8.74 -5.37
CA ASN A 227 -1.74 -9.61 -6.33
C ASN A 227 -1.12 -8.80 -7.50
N ARG A 228 -0.45 -7.69 -7.19
CA ARG A 228 0.23 -6.84 -8.18
C ARG A 228 1.73 -7.18 -8.26
N PRO A 229 2.40 -6.91 -9.40
CA PRO A 229 3.86 -6.99 -9.47
C PRO A 229 4.51 -5.82 -8.71
N ILE A 230 5.79 -5.94 -8.39
CA ILE A 230 6.61 -4.85 -7.82
C ILE A 230 7.69 -4.40 -8.82
N ARG A 231 8.20 -3.17 -8.67
CA ARG A 231 9.28 -2.60 -9.48
C ARG A 231 10.47 -2.15 -8.65
N LEU A 232 10.25 -1.67 -7.43
CA LEU A 232 11.31 -1.16 -6.57
C LEU A 232 12.12 -2.31 -5.96
N GLN A 233 13.42 -2.29 -6.24
CA GLN A 233 14.40 -3.20 -5.64
C GLN A 233 15.03 -2.56 -4.39
N ASP A 234 15.68 -3.39 -3.58
CA ASP A 234 16.39 -2.96 -2.36
C ASP A 234 17.78 -2.42 -2.73
N THR A 235 17.82 -1.18 -3.23
CA THR A 235 19.02 -0.58 -3.84
C THR A 235 19.65 0.52 -2.99
N LEU A 236 18.90 1.12 -2.06
CA LEU A 236 19.40 2.17 -1.20
C LEU A 236 19.87 1.63 0.15
N LYS A 237 20.74 2.38 0.81
CA LYS A 237 21.04 2.25 2.22
C LYS A 237 19.87 2.73 3.06
N LEU A 238 19.79 2.22 4.28
CA LEU A 238 18.83 2.69 5.26
C LEU A 238 19.15 4.15 5.65
N PRO A 239 18.13 5.00 5.87
CA PRO A 239 18.35 6.37 6.33
C PRO A 239 19.11 6.41 7.66
N ASP A 240 20.11 7.29 7.75
CA ASP A 240 20.84 7.52 8.98
C ASP A 240 19.95 8.19 10.03
N VAL A 241 20.12 7.77 11.29
CA VAL A 241 19.41 8.36 12.43
C VAL A 241 20.37 9.33 13.12
N ASP A 242 20.17 10.62 12.90
CA ASP A 242 20.80 11.65 13.71
C ASP A 242 20.16 11.67 15.11
N PRO A 243 20.88 11.29 16.18
CA PRO A 243 20.32 11.25 17.54
C PRO A 243 19.92 12.62 18.08
N THR A 244 20.42 13.70 17.48
CA THR A 244 20.10 15.09 17.89
C THR A 244 18.89 15.65 17.18
N SER A 245 18.42 14.99 16.11
CA SER A 245 17.25 15.37 15.34
C SER A 245 15.95 15.07 16.08
N SER A 246 14.97 15.98 15.97
CA SER A 246 13.60 15.75 16.45
C SER A 246 12.92 14.56 15.80
N ASP A 247 13.42 14.10 14.64
CA ASP A 247 12.88 12.93 13.94
C ASP A 247 13.49 11.60 14.43
N ALA A 248 14.46 11.60 15.35
CA ALA A 248 15.21 10.39 15.72
C ALA A 248 14.29 9.25 16.19
N GLU A 249 13.27 9.58 17.01
CA GLU A 249 12.27 8.62 17.49
C GLU A 249 11.39 8.09 16.35
N ILE A 250 10.98 8.99 15.46
CA ILE A 250 10.15 8.65 14.30
C ILE A 250 10.89 7.72 13.34
N LEU A 251 12.17 7.99 13.08
CA LEU A 251 12.97 7.21 12.15
C LEU A 251 13.15 5.76 12.61
N ARG A 252 13.21 5.49 13.91
CA ARG A 252 13.40 4.12 14.40
C ARG A 252 12.24 3.20 14.01
N GLY A 253 11.00 3.66 14.18
CA GLY A 253 9.82 2.90 13.74
C GLY A 253 9.77 2.74 12.22
N PHE A 254 10.19 3.77 11.48
CA PHE A 254 10.27 3.69 10.02
C PHE A 254 11.30 2.64 9.55
N LEU A 255 12.47 2.57 10.18
CA LEU A 255 13.52 1.58 9.87
C LEU A 255 13.09 0.15 10.19
N ASP A 256 12.38 -0.04 11.31
CA ASP A 256 11.80 -1.33 11.69
C ASP A 256 10.74 -1.79 10.67
N LEU A 257 9.91 -0.86 10.19
CA LEU A 257 8.91 -1.14 9.15
C LEU A 257 9.57 -1.51 7.82
N ILE A 258 10.61 -0.78 7.40
CA ILE A 258 11.41 -1.15 6.21
C ILE A 258 11.91 -2.59 6.37
N SER A 259 12.48 -2.92 7.53
CA SER A 259 13.06 -4.23 7.82
C SER A 259 12.03 -5.37 7.74
N LEU A 260 10.78 -5.13 8.17
CA LEU A 260 9.68 -6.10 8.02
C LEU A 260 9.34 -6.39 6.56
N PHE A 261 9.37 -5.39 5.69
CA PHE A 261 8.95 -5.52 4.28
C PHE A 261 10.09 -5.93 3.34
N ARG A 262 11.36 -5.71 3.69
CA ARG A 262 12.53 -6.09 2.86
C ARG A 262 12.53 -7.55 2.36
N PRO A 263 12.18 -8.57 3.18
CA PRO A 263 12.16 -9.96 2.72
C PRO A 263 11.14 -10.25 1.61
N PHE A 264 10.14 -9.40 1.42
CA PHE A 264 9.07 -9.55 0.42
C PHE A 264 9.51 -8.96 -0.94
N GLY A 265 10.59 -9.49 -1.49
CA GLY A 265 11.17 -9.10 -2.78
C GLY A 265 10.54 -9.80 -3.98
N GLN A 266 11.15 -9.63 -5.16
CA GLN A 266 10.64 -10.13 -6.45
C GLN A 266 10.36 -11.64 -6.44
N ASP A 267 11.25 -12.42 -5.83
CA ASP A 267 11.14 -13.88 -5.73
C ASP A 267 9.96 -14.32 -4.86
N PHE A 268 9.63 -13.56 -3.81
CA PHE A 268 8.46 -13.82 -2.98
C PHE A 268 7.18 -13.43 -3.73
N ILE A 269 7.14 -12.22 -4.29
CA ILE A 269 5.97 -11.68 -5.00
C ILE A 269 5.61 -12.53 -6.23
N SER A 270 6.61 -13.04 -6.97
CA SER A 270 6.35 -13.95 -8.09
C SER A 270 5.71 -15.27 -7.65
N GLN A 271 6.18 -15.86 -6.55
CA GLN A 271 5.57 -17.06 -5.96
C GLN A 271 4.17 -16.79 -5.38
N TRP A 272 3.96 -15.60 -4.82
CA TRP A 272 2.66 -15.16 -4.32
C TRP A 272 1.62 -15.04 -5.43
N ASN A 273 1.97 -14.34 -6.52
CA ASN A 273 1.07 -14.11 -7.65
C ASN A 273 0.86 -15.38 -8.52
N SER A 274 1.79 -16.34 -8.46
CA SER A 274 1.69 -17.60 -9.21
C SER A 274 2.29 -18.75 -8.39
N PRO A 275 1.53 -19.31 -7.44
CA PRO A 275 2.02 -20.37 -6.59
C PRO A 275 2.31 -21.64 -7.40
N THR A 276 3.58 -22.05 -7.41
CA THR A 276 4.00 -23.36 -7.92
C THR A 276 4.27 -24.32 -6.77
N SER A 277 4.31 -25.62 -7.07
CA SER A 277 4.72 -26.65 -6.10
C SER A 277 6.05 -26.31 -5.45
N SER A 278 6.12 -26.49 -4.13
CA SER A 278 7.32 -26.18 -3.35
C SER A 278 8.45 -27.18 -3.60
N THR A 279 9.66 -26.65 -3.81
CA THR A 279 10.89 -27.41 -3.65
C THR A 279 11.31 -27.43 -2.18
N SER A 280 12.21 -28.36 -1.80
CA SER A 280 12.77 -28.41 -0.44
C SER A 280 13.45 -27.08 -0.03
N ALA A 281 14.19 -26.45 -0.95
CA ALA A 281 14.77 -25.13 -0.73
C ALA A 281 13.72 -24.02 -0.54
N GLY A 282 12.63 -24.07 -1.31
CA GLY A 282 11.50 -23.15 -1.15
C GLY A 282 10.82 -23.26 0.22
N PHE A 283 10.68 -24.49 0.73
CA PHE A 283 10.16 -24.72 2.08
C PHE A 283 11.07 -24.13 3.17
N ALA A 284 12.38 -24.39 3.11
CA ALA A 284 13.33 -23.87 4.08
C ALA A 284 13.33 -22.32 4.13
N ASN A 285 13.16 -21.67 2.98
CA ASN A 285 13.05 -20.21 2.90
C ASN A 285 11.77 -19.68 3.55
N LEU A 286 10.62 -20.33 3.34
CA LEU A 286 9.36 -19.95 3.97
C LEU A 286 9.39 -20.15 5.50
N PHE A 287 9.97 -21.26 5.97
CA PHE A 287 10.19 -21.50 7.39
C PHE A 287 11.06 -20.40 8.01
N ARG A 288 12.21 -20.10 7.37
CA ARG A 288 13.12 -19.04 7.84
C ARG A 288 12.42 -17.69 7.89
N LEU A 289 11.61 -17.36 6.87
CA LEU A 289 10.87 -16.11 6.84
C LEU A 289 9.84 -16.02 7.98
N GLN A 290 9.07 -17.08 8.24
CA GLN A 290 8.15 -17.07 9.39
C GLN A 290 8.90 -16.95 10.73
N TYR A 291 10.04 -17.65 10.87
CA TYR A 291 10.85 -17.57 12.07
C TYR A 291 11.38 -16.14 12.29
N LEU A 292 11.87 -15.49 11.24
CA LEU A 292 12.30 -14.09 11.28
C LEU A 292 11.16 -13.17 11.70
N LEU A 293 9.96 -13.34 11.14
CA LEU A 293 8.78 -12.55 11.53
C LEU A 293 8.38 -12.80 12.98
N LYS A 294 8.37 -14.05 13.47
CA LYS A 294 8.04 -14.39 14.86
C LYS A 294 8.97 -13.70 15.88
N HIS A 295 10.25 -13.58 15.55
CA HIS A 295 11.26 -13.00 16.45
C HIS A 295 11.66 -11.56 16.12
N SER A 296 11.03 -10.94 15.10
CA SER A 296 11.21 -9.52 14.79
C SER A 296 10.58 -8.62 15.86
N LEU A 297 11.08 -7.39 15.99
CA LEU A 297 10.57 -6.38 16.91
C LEU A 297 10.56 -6.81 18.39
N PRO A 298 11.70 -7.22 18.98
CA PRO A 298 11.74 -7.74 20.35
C PRO A 298 11.50 -6.66 21.42
N ASN A 299 11.76 -5.38 21.13
CA ASN A 299 11.53 -4.28 22.06
C ASN A 299 11.03 -3.04 21.31
N LEU A 300 9.85 -2.55 21.69
CA LEU A 300 9.22 -1.37 21.12
C LEU A 300 9.03 -0.21 22.13
N SER A 301 9.68 -0.26 23.29
CA SER A 301 9.50 0.74 24.36
C SER A 301 9.81 2.18 23.94
N ASN A 302 10.71 2.34 22.96
CA ASN A 302 11.16 3.64 22.47
C ASN A 302 10.45 4.09 21.18
N HIS A 303 9.27 3.53 20.90
CA HIS A 303 8.43 3.86 19.76
C HIS A 303 7.16 4.57 20.23
N SER A 304 6.66 5.51 19.44
CA SER A 304 5.33 6.07 19.66
C SER A 304 4.26 4.98 19.57
N GLN A 305 3.15 5.13 20.30
CA GLN A 305 2.06 4.14 20.28
C GLN A 305 1.49 3.92 18.88
N VAL A 306 1.45 4.97 18.04
CA VAL A 306 1.01 4.90 16.64
C VAL A 306 1.92 3.97 15.83
N GLN A 307 3.24 4.08 16.01
CA GLN A 307 4.21 3.20 15.35
C GLN A 307 4.18 1.78 15.91
N GLN A 308 3.97 1.62 17.22
CA GLN A 308 3.80 0.30 17.81
C GLN A 308 2.60 -0.43 17.20
N ALA A 309 1.47 0.26 17.00
CA ALA A 309 0.30 -0.30 16.33
C ALA A 309 0.63 -0.74 14.90
N ASP A 310 1.20 0.16 14.07
CA ASP A 310 1.56 -0.16 12.68
C ASP A 310 2.49 -1.36 12.57
N LEU A 311 3.57 -1.35 13.36
CA LEU A 311 4.60 -2.39 13.34
C LEU A 311 4.05 -3.76 13.77
N LEU A 312 3.28 -3.79 14.86
CA LEU A 312 2.75 -5.04 15.40
C LEU A 312 1.65 -5.61 14.49
N ILE A 313 0.74 -4.77 13.98
CA ILE A 313 -0.30 -5.20 13.04
C ILE A 313 0.32 -5.65 11.71
N SER A 314 1.27 -4.87 11.16
CA SER A 314 2.03 -5.25 9.96
C SER A 314 2.74 -6.58 10.12
N ARG A 315 3.43 -6.81 11.25
CA ARG A 315 4.11 -8.08 11.53
C ARG A 315 3.13 -9.27 11.55
N GLN A 316 1.98 -9.12 12.21
CA GLN A 316 0.99 -10.20 12.27
C GLN A 316 0.38 -10.49 10.91
N TRP A 317 0.08 -9.44 10.13
CA TRP A 317 -0.43 -9.61 8.78
C TRP A 317 0.59 -10.26 7.83
N LEU A 318 1.87 -9.88 7.90
CA LEU A 318 2.92 -10.51 7.10
C LEU A 318 3.09 -12.01 7.45
N LYS A 319 2.92 -12.40 8.72
CA LYS A 319 2.88 -13.82 9.09
C LYS A 319 1.70 -14.57 8.45
N ILE A 320 0.53 -13.92 8.34
CA ILE A 320 -0.63 -14.48 7.63
C ILE A 320 -0.35 -14.61 6.13
N ILE A 321 0.30 -13.63 5.51
CA ILE A 321 0.69 -13.70 4.10
C ILE A 321 1.59 -14.93 3.84
N VAL A 322 2.63 -15.11 4.65
CA VAL A 322 3.54 -16.26 4.51
C VAL A 322 2.78 -17.56 4.79
N TRP A 323 1.92 -17.59 5.80
CA TRP A 323 1.08 -18.75 6.11
C TRP A 323 0.14 -19.12 4.94
N LYS A 324 -0.55 -18.15 4.33
CA LYS A 324 -1.42 -18.36 3.15
C LYS A 324 -0.63 -18.96 1.99
N LEU A 325 0.59 -18.49 1.75
CA LEU A 325 1.48 -19.05 0.74
C LEU A 325 1.87 -20.50 1.08
N CYS A 326 2.24 -20.79 2.33
CA CYS A 326 2.51 -22.15 2.80
C CYS A 326 1.29 -23.09 2.65
N ALA A 327 0.09 -22.59 2.96
CA ALA A 327 -1.17 -23.32 2.78
C ALA A 327 -1.42 -23.66 1.31
N SER A 328 -1.25 -22.68 0.41
CA SER A 328 -1.41 -22.89 -1.04
C SER A 328 -0.45 -23.95 -1.59
N LYS A 329 0.73 -24.07 -0.98
CA LYS A 329 1.78 -25.03 -1.30
C LYS A 329 1.65 -26.37 -0.56
N ARG A 330 0.67 -26.51 0.34
CA ARG A 330 0.40 -27.71 1.16
C ARG A 330 1.62 -28.18 1.97
N VAL A 331 2.37 -27.24 2.54
CA VAL A 331 3.58 -27.52 3.33
C VAL A 331 3.39 -27.30 4.84
N LEU A 332 2.16 -27.07 5.28
CA LEU A 332 1.84 -26.84 6.69
C LEU A 332 1.69 -28.18 7.43
N SER A 333 2.14 -28.21 8.68
CA SER A 333 1.93 -29.33 9.60
C SER A 333 0.60 -29.18 10.35
N THR A 334 0.05 -30.27 10.86
CA THR A 334 -1.07 -30.24 11.84
C THR A 334 -0.57 -30.16 13.29
N ALA A 335 0.65 -29.64 13.49
CA ALA A 335 1.25 -29.50 14.81
C ALA A 335 0.57 -28.39 15.64
N ASN A 336 1.01 -28.20 16.88
CA ASN A 336 0.50 -27.16 17.79
C ASN A 336 0.45 -25.77 17.11
N SER A 337 -0.58 -24.98 17.42
CA SER A 337 -0.79 -23.61 16.93
C SER A 337 0.38 -22.65 17.17
N GLU A 338 1.29 -22.93 18.10
CA GLU A 338 2.49 -22.12 18.36
C GLU A 338 3.63 -22.35 17.37
N ASP A 339 3.58 -23.42 16.57
CA ASP A 339 4.53 -23.69 15.50
C ASP A 339 4.26 -22.75 14.30
N VAL A 340 5.32 -22.09 13.86
CA VAL A 340 5.31 -21.13 12.74
C VAL A 340 4.89 -21.76 11.40
N MET A 341 4.97 -23.08 11.28
CA MET A 341 4.52 -23.85 10.11
C MET A 341 3.25 -24.67 10.38
N SER A 342 2.53 -24.40 11.47
CA SER A 342 1.26 -25.07 11.77
C SER A 342 0.12 -24.54 10.90
N LEU A 343 -0.78 -25.44 10.52
CA LEU A 343 -2.09 -25.10 9.97
C LEU A 343 -2.88 -24.19 10.93
N HIS A 344 -2.70 -24.36 12.24
CA HIS A 344 -3.40 -23.60 13.28
C HIS A 344 -2.74 -22.26 13.64
N TYR A 345 -1.64 -21.88 12.98
CA TYR A 345 -0.91 -20.65 13.30
C TYR A 345 -1.76 -19.36 13.24
N PRO A 346 -2.78 -19.21 12.36
CA PRO A 346 -3.67 -18.06 12.38
C PRO A 346 -4.37 -17.80 13.72
N ALA A 347 -4.62 -18.83 14.53
CA ALA A 347 -5.20 -18.66 15.85
C ALA A 347 -4.24 -17.95 16.82
N SER A 348 -2.95 -18.31 16.80
CA SER A 348 -1.90 -17.61 17.56
C SER A 348 -1.72 -16.16 17.08
N ILE A 349 -1.71 -15.95 15.75
CA ILE A 349 -1.58 -14.62 15.16
C ILE A 349 -2.75 -13.71 15.53
N ALA A 350 -3.99 -14.22 15.49
CA ALA A 350 -5.16 -13.44 15.86
C ALA A 350 -5.20 -13.11 17.36
N ARG A 351 -4.77 -14.05 18.22
CA ARG A 351 -4.58 -13.78 19.66
C ARG A 351 -3.59 -12.63 19.89
N ASP A 352 -2.48 -12.61 19.14
CA ASP A 352 -1.53 -11.50 19.21
C ASP A 352 -2.18 -10.16 18.80
N ILE A 353 -3.01 -10.11 17.75
CA ILE A 353 -3.73 -8.88 17.36
C ILE A 353 -4.67 -8.42 18.47
N VAL A 354 -5.41 -9.35 19.09
CA VAL A 354 -6.29 -9.04 20.22
C VAL A 354 -5.49 -8.44 21.37
N MET A 355 -4.35 -9.04 21.74
CA MET A 355 -3.47 -8.53 22.79
C MET A 355 -2.95 -7.12 22.46
N VAL A 356 -2.50 -6.89 21.23
CA VAL A 356 -2.04 -5.56 20.76
C VAL A 356 -3.16 -4.51 20.91
N SER A 357 -4.40 -4.87 20.55
CA SER A 357 -5.55 -3.97 20.69
C SER A 357 -5.87 -3.60 22.15
N GLN A 358 -5.55 -4.48 23.10
CA GLN A 358 -5.75 -4.24 24.53
C GLN A 358 -4.64 -3.37 25.13
N LEU A 359 -3.42 -3.46 24.59
CA LEU A 359 -2.25 -2.73 25.09
C LEU A 359 -2.15 -1.29 24.57
N LEU A 360 -2.75 -0.99 23.42
CA LEU A 360 -2.64 0.30 22.75
C LEU A 360 -3.98 1.08 22.72
N PRO A 361 -3.94 2.41 22.78
CA PRO A 361 -5.14 3.24 22.71
C PRO A 361 -5.76 3.25 21.30
N THR A 362 -7.06 3.50 21.19
CA THR A 362 -7.80 3.56 19.91
C THR A 362 -7.17 4.54 18.93
N GLN A 363 -6.72 5.68 19.41
CA GLN A 363 -6.10 6.73 18.61
C GLN A 363 -4.84 6.26 17.87
N ALA A 364 -4.13 5.26 18.41
CA ALA A 364 -2.98 4.67 17.74
C ALA A 364 -3.40 3.92 16.46
N PHE A 365 -4.55 3.25 16.47
CA PHE A 365 -5.10 2.52 15.33
C PHE A 365 -5.77 3.47 14.32
N GLU A 366 -6.49 4.48 14.80
CA GLU A 366 -7.14 5.50 13.96
C GLU A 366 -6.11 6.28 13.13
N ALA A 367 -4.94 6.59 13.69
CA ALA A 367 -3.85 7.25 12.96
C ALA A 367 -3.29 6.44 11.81
N ASN A 368 -3.24 5.11 11.92
CA ASN A 368 -2.85 4.21 10.84
C ASN A 368 -3.91 4.11 9.74
N GLY A 369 -5.19 4.16 10.14
CA GLY A 369 -6.33 4.23 9.24
C GLY A 369 -6.61 2.91 8.50
N ILE A 370 -7.13 3.05 7.28
CA ILE A 370 -7.69 1.94 6.49
C ILE A 370 -6.71 0.80 6.20
N GLY A 371 -5.42 1.10 6.03
CA GLY A 371 -4.41 0.09 5.69
C GLY A 371 -4.28 -0.98 6.77
N ASP A 372 -4.24 -0.59 8.03
CA ASP A 372 -4.20 -1.53 9.16
C ASP A 372 -5.53 -2.24 9.36
N CYS A 373 -6.64 -1.59 9.04
CA CYS A 373 -7.95 -2.23 9.06
C CYS A 373 -8.03 -3.40 8.06
N GLU A 374 -7.55 -3.21 6.83
CA GLU A 374 -7.47 -4.29 5.83
C GLU A 374 -6.58 -5.44 6.30
N LYS A 375 -5.46 -5.14 6.96
CA LYS A 375 -4.54 -6.14 7.53
C LYS A 375 -5.23 -6.99 8.61
N VAL A 376 -5.95 -6.36 9.54
CA VAL A 376 -6.73 -7.06 10.59
C VAL A 376 -7.85 -7.88 9.98
N PHE A 377 -8.56 -7.33 8.98
CA PHE A 377 -9.61 -8.05 8.24
C PHE A 377 -9.07 -9.32 7.58
N ASP A 378 -7.88 -9.25 6.96
CA ASP A 378 -7.22 -10.41 6.35
C ASP A 378 -6.88 -11.50 7.37
N VAL A 379 -6.45 -11.12 8.57
CA VAL A 379 -6.17 -12.05 9.67
C VAL A 379 -7.47 -12.72 10.14
N GLY A 380 -8.52 -11.92 10.37
CA GLY A 380 -9.83 -12.44 10.76
C GLY A 380 -10.41 -13.41 9.73
N CYS A 381 -10.32 -13.07 8.44
CA CYS A 381 -10.76 -13.96 7.36
C CYS A 381 -9.99 -15.28 7.37
N SER A 382 -8.67 -15.24 7.57
CA SER A 382 -7.84 -16.45 7.62
C SER A 382 -8.18 -17.35 8.81
N LEU A 383 -8.53 -16.74 9.95
CA LEU A 383 -8.98 -17.46 11.14
C LEU A 383 -10.36 -18.11 10.92
N ALA A 384 -11.30 -17.40 10.30
CA ALA A 384 -12.61 -17.95 9.97
C ALA A 384 -12.52 -19.10 8.94
N ASP A 385 -11.63 -18.96 7.94
CA ASP A 385 -11.37 -20.02 6.97
C ASP A 385 -10.78 -21.27 7.66
N LEU A 386 -9.86 -21.09 8.62
CA LEU A 386 -9.34 -22.18 9.45
C LEU A 386 -10.44 -22.89 10.25
N LEU A 387 -11.31 -22.13 10.93
CA LEU A 387 -12.41 -22.68 11.74
C LEU A 387 -13.41 -23.46 10.90
N SER A 388 -13.61 -23.06 9.64
CA SER A 388 -14.49 -23.76 8.69
C SER A 388 -13.90 -25.10 8.24
N LEU A 389 -12.56 -25.25 8.26
CA LEU A 389 -11.85 -26.45 7.79
C LEU A 389 -11.57 -27.49 8.88
N VAL A 390 -11.50 -27.10 10.15
CA VAL A 390 -11.06 -27.97 11.25
C VAL A 390 -12.27 -28.45 12.10
N PRO A 391 -12.44 -29.77 12.35
CA PRO A 391 -13.43 -30.30 13.29
C PRO A 391 -13.16 -29.87 14.76
N LEU A 392 -14.21 -29.74 15.57
CA LEU A 392 -14.15 -29.25 16.96
C LEU A 392 -13.20 -30.03 17.89
N GLU A 393 -12.93 -31.30 17.58
CA GLU A 393 -12.14 -32.22 18.43
C GLU A 393 -10.68 -31.79 18.64
N TYR A 394 -10.16 -30.88 17.82
CA TYR A 394 -8.79 -30.35 17.91
C TYR A 394 -8.70 -28.92 18.47
N GLN A 395 -9.81 -28.33 18.96
CA GLN A 395 -9.85 -26.91 19.38
C GLN A 395 -9.38 -26.63 20.82
N GLY A 396 -8.86 -27.62 21.55
CA GLY A 396 -8.23 -27.42 22.86
C GLY A 396 -9.23 -27.37 24.03
N SER A 397 -8.73 -27.74 25.21
CA SER A 397 -9.51 -27.85 26.45
C SER A 397 -10.14 -26.54 26.91
N THR A 398 -11.23 -26.66 27.67
CA THR A 398 -12.12 -25.65 28.30
C THR A 398 -11.51 -24.48 29.10
N ILE A 399 -10.21 -24.18 28.96
CA ILE A 399 -9.47 -23.20 29.76
C ILE A 399 -8.81 -22.10 28.91
N ASP A 400 -8.64 -22.27 27.59
CA ASP A 400 -8.17 -21.20 26.70
C ASP A 400 -9.35 -20.35 26.19
N VAL A 401 -9.13 -19.04 26.04
CA VAL A 401 -10.06 -18.16 25.29
C VAL A 401 -10.31 -18.82 23.94
N GLY A 402 -11.58 -19.11 23.63
CA GLY A 402 -11.92 -19.89 22.45
C GLY A 402 -11.38 -19.23 21.19
N VAL A 403 -10.94 -20.03 20.22
CA VAL A 403 -10.53 -19.53 18.89
C VAL A 403 -11.67 -18.72 18.24
N ILE A 404 -12.91 -19.07 18.56
CA ILE A 404 -14.14 -18.34 18.21
C ILE A 404 -14.19 -16.98 18.90
N ASP A 405 -13.94 -16.91 20.21
CA ASP A 405 -13.92 -15.65 20.95
C ASP A 405 -12.85 -14.71 20.39
N THR A 406 -11.70 -15.26 20.01
CA THR A 406 -10.63 -14.52 19.33
C THR A 406 -11.10 -13.96 17.99
N LEU A 407 -11.86 -14.74 17.19
CA LEU A 407 -12.45 -14.27 15.95
C LEU A 407 -13.47 -13.14 16.20
N MET A 408 -14.33 -13.29 17.20
CA MET A 408 -15.32 -12.28 17.57
C MET A 408 -14.66 -10.98 18.05
N GLU A 409 -13.58 -11.08 18.84
CA GLU A 409 -12.82 -9.89 19.24
C GLU A 409 -12.10 -9.26 18.05
N THR A 410 -11.61 -10.06 17.08
CA THR A 410 -11.03 -9.54 15.82
C THR A 410 -12.06 -8.75 15.00
N VAL A 411 -13.30 -9.25 14.90
CA VAL A 411 -14.43 -8.53 14.27
C VAL A 411 -14.67 -7.20 14.98
N LYS A 412 -14.73 -7.22 16.31
CA LYS A 412 -14.94 -6.02 17.14
C LYS A 412 -13.81 -5.01 16.97
N ILE A 413 -12.55 -5.45 16.91
CA ILE A 413 -11.40 -4.57 16.64
C ILE A 413 -11.56 -3.89 15.27
N GLY A 414 -11.89 -4.65 14.23
CA GLY A 414 -12.17 -4.11 12.90
C GLY A 414 -13.28 -3.05 12.87
N GLY A 415 -14.32 -3.22 13.69
CA GLY A 415 -15.45 -2.28 13.78
C GLY A 415 -15.27 -1.10 14.73
N THR A 416 -14.40 -1.18 15.73
CA THR A 416 -14.34 -0.17 16.81
C THR A 416 -13.03 0.61 16.86
N ARG A 417 -11.93 0.05 16.36
CA ARG A 417 -10.60 0.68 16.47
C ARG A 417 -10.18 1.50 15.27
N PHE A 418 -10.95 1.44 14.18
CA PHE A 418 -10.62 2.09 12.90
C PHE A 418 -11.76 3.01 12.39
N GLY A 419 -12.45 3.72 13.29
CA GLY A 419 -13.49 4.69 12.91
C GLY A 419 -14.82 4.10 12.41
N GLY A 420 -15.02 2.78 12.50
CA GLY A 420 -16.30 2.12 12.24
C GLY A 420 -16.80 2.13 10.79
N SER A 421 -15.96 2.55 9.83
CA SER A 421 -16.36 2.78 8.43
C SER A 421 -15.75 1.77 7.45
N TYR A 422 -15.20 0.66 7.93
CA TYR A 422 -14.62 -0.35 7.05
C TYR A 422 -15.70 -1.11 6.27
N ARG A 423 -15.84 -0.78 4.98
CA ARG A 423 -16.92 -1.26 4.11
C ARG A 423 -17.00 -2.78 3.96
N HIS A 424 -15.89 -3.50 4.16
CA HIS A 424 -15.86 -4.96 4.03
C HIS A 424 -16.04 -5.68 5.37
N LEU A 425 -16.27 -4.96 6.47
CA LEU A 425 -16.44 -5.58 7.79
C LEU A 425 -17.61 -6.58 7.83
N ASP A 426 -18.70 -6.29 7.11
CA ASP A 426 -19.86 -7.19 7.01
C ASP A 426 -19.51 -8.58 6.48
N ILE A 427 -18.50 -8.68 5.61
CA ILE A 427 -18.00 -9.97 5.11
C ILE A 427 -17.40 -10.79 6.26
N LEU A 428 -16.60 -10.15 7.11
CA LEU A 428 -15.98 -10.82 8.26
C LEU A 428 -17.03 -11.18 9.32
N VAL A 429 -18.00 -10.30 9.57
CA VAL A 429 -19.14 -10.57 10.46
C VAL A 429 -19.93 -11.79 9.97
N GLY A 430 -20.20 -11.86 8.66
CA GLY A 430 -20.89 -13.01 8.05
C GLY A 430 -20.11 -14.31 8.21
N LYS A 431 -18.80 -14.29 7.94
CA LYS A 431 -17.92 -15.45 8.16
C LYS A 431 -17.91 -15.91 9.62
N ALA A 432 -17.77 -14.98 10.56
CA ALA A 432 -17.76 -15.28 12.00
C ALA A 432 -19.09 -15.87 12.48
N SER A 433 -20.21 -15.33 11.99
CA SER A 433 -21.55 -15.86 12.26
C SER A 433 -21.71 -17.29 11.74
N GLY A 434 -21.20 -17.58 10.54
CA GLY A 434 -21.17 -18.94 9.99
C GLY A 434 -20.38 -19.92 10.87
N CYS A 435 -19.20 -19.51 11.36
CA CYS A 435 -18.41 -20.33 12.28
C CYS A 435 -19.15 -20.58 13.60
N LEU A 436 -19.84 -19.58 14.16
CA LEU A 436 -20.64 -19.72 15.37
C LEU A 436 -21.75 -20.77 15.20
N LEU A 437 -22.52 -20.68 14.11
CA LEU A 437 -23.60 -21.64 13.82
C LEU A 437 -23.07 -23.06 13.67
N MET A 438 -21.97 -23.26 12.95
CA MET A 438 -21.34 -24.58 12.82
C MET A 438 -20.91 -25.16 14.17
N ASN A 439 -20.48 -24.32 15.12
CA ASN A 439 -20.09 -24.79 16.45
C ASN A 439 -21.30 -25.16 17.31
N VAL A 440 -22.42 -24.44 17.18
CA VAL A 440 -23.68 -24.80 17.83
C VAL A 440 -24.21 -26.13 17.28
N ASP A 441 -24.26 -26.29 15.95
CA ASP A 441 -24.79 -27.49 15.31
C ASP A 441 -23.96 -28.75 15.66
N ARG A 442 -22.64 -28.62 15.72
CA ARG A 442 -21.75 -29.74 16.10
C ARG A 442 -21.81 -30.09 17.59
N SER A 443 -22.35 -29.19 18.44
CA SER A 443 -22.54 -29.44 19.87
C SER A 443 -23.84 -30.21 20.19
N LEU A 444 -24.74 -30.34 19.21
CA LEU A 444 -25.97 -31.11 19.35
C LEU A 444 -25.66 -32.61 19.25
N PRO A 445 -26.21 -33.46 20.14
CA PRO A 445 -26.07 -34.91 20.01
C PRO A 445 -26.70 -35.37 18.68
N PRO A 446 -26.13 -36.39 18.00
CA PRO A 446 -26.75 -36.94 16.82
C PRO A 446 -28.17 -37.40 17.14
N PRO A 447 -29.13 -37.31 16.21
CA PRO A 447 -30.47 -37.80 16.43
C PRO A 447 -30.40 -39.29 16.80
N ASP A 448 -31.06 -39.64 17.90
CA ASP A 448 -31.19 -41.01 18.38
C ASP A 448 -31.97 -41.78 17.31
N ASP A 449 -31.29 -42.62 16.52
CA ASP A 449 -31.94 -43.63 15.68
C ASP A 449 -32.55 -44.68 16.63
N GLY A 450 -33.68 -44.30 17.23
CA GLY A 450 -34.45 -45.14 18.13
C GLY A 450 -34.94 -46.38 17.39
N ASN A 451 -34.48 -47.53 17.88
CA ASN A 451 -35.15 -48.82 17.91
C ASN A 451 -36.16 -49.07 16.78
N GLN A 452 -35.71 -49.76 15.72
CA GLN A 452 -36.58 -50.73 15.07
C GLN A 452 -36.87 -51.83 16.10
N ASP A 453 -37.94 -51.61 16.85
CA ASP A 453 -38.49 -52.57 17.79
C ASP A 453 -38.82 -53.87 17.07
N ASN A 454 -38.36 -54.95 17.70
CA ASN A 454 -38.89 -56.30 17.64
C ASN A 454 -40.42 -56.29 17.42
N MET A 455 -40.89 -56.81 16.28
CA MET A 455 -42.19 -57.45 16.25
C MET A 455 -42.01 -58.90 16.70
N GLU A 456 -42.48 -59.17 17.91
CA GLU A 456 -42.65 -60.49 18.52
C GLU A 456 -43.52 -61.42 17.68
N GLU A 457 -43.17 -62.71 17.71
CA GLU A 457 -44.08 -63.83 17.44
C GLU A 457 -45.30 -63.78 18.39
N ILE A 458 -46.52 -63.79 17.83
CA ILE A 458 -47.64 -64.67 18.24
C ILE A 458 -48.39 -65.13 17.00
#